data_AF-A0A060BYS2-F1
#
_entry.id   AF-A0A060BYS2-F1
#
_cell.length_a   1.000
_cell.length_b   1.000
_cell.length_c   1.000
_cell.angle_alpha   90.00
_cell.angle_beta   90.00
_cell.angle_gamma   90.00
#
_symmetry.space_group_name_H-M   'P 1'
#
loop_
_entity.id
_entity.type
_entity.pdbx_description
1 polymer ?
#
loop_
_entity_poly.entity_id
_entity_poly.type
_entity_poly.pdbx_seq_one_letter_code
_entity_poly.pdbx_strand_id
1 'polypeptide(L)'
;MIVIDDHSTDDTAAVVRAVSQRDGRIRLLQMPCNAGTFVAKNIGALEARGEFITCHDSDDWSHPLRLELQVKPLLAHPHLVATTSQWVRIQDDGVFYARPVHPLARLNPASPLFRRQLVQNHAGLWDGVRTGADSEFHARLKLVFGRR
;
A
#
# COMPACT_ATOMS: atom_id res chain seq x y z
N MET A 1 4.88 -9.82 5.18
CA MET A 1 3.65 -9.26 4.60
C MET A 1 2.51 -9.50 5.56
N ILE A 2 1.64 -8.51 5.77
CA ILE A 2 0.41 -8.68 6.55
C ILE A 2 -0.74 -8.55 5.55
N VAL A 3 -1.59 -9.57 5.50
CA VAL A 3 -2.79 -9.58 4.69
C VAL A 3 -3.97 -9.34 5.62
N ILE A 4 -4.73 -8.29 5.34
CA ILE A 4 -5.96 -7.98 6.06
C ILE A 4 -7.13 -8.41 5.19
N ASP A 5 -7.84 -9.44 5.63
CA ASP A 5 -9.08 -9.89 5.02
C ASP A 5 -10.23 -9.05 5.58
N ASP A 6 -10.74 -8.11 4.78
CA ASP A 6 -11.84 -7.19 5.11
C ASP A 6 -13.22 -7.88 4.96
N HIS A 7 -13.34 -9.06 5.57
CA HIS A 7 -14.53 -9.89 5.58
C HIS A 7 -14.95 -10.41 4.20
N SER A 8 -14.02 -11.09 3.51
CA SER A 8 -14.32 -11.73 2.22
C SER A 8 -15.38 -12.83 2.38
N THR A 9 -16.26 -12.95 1.39
CA THR A 9 -17.33 -13.97 1.34
C THR A 9 -16.96 -15.19 0.49
N ASP A 10 -15.79 -15.17 -0.13
CA ASP A 10 -15.25 -16.24 -0.97
C ASP A 10 -14.09 -16.97 -0.25
N ASP A 11 -13.34 -17.78 -1.01
CA ASP A 11 -12.24 -18.58 -0.47
C ASP A 11 -10.96 -17.78 -0.18
N THR A 12 -10.95 -16.44 -0.29
CA THR A 12 -9.77 -15.59 -0.10
C THR A 12 -9.03 -15.91 1.20
N ALA A 13 -9.75 -15.97 2.33
CA ALA A 13 -9.14 -16.27 3.63
C ALA A 13 -8.50 -17.66 3.69
N ALA A 14 -9.12 -18.65 3.05
CA ALA A 14 -8.61 -20.01 3.01
C ALA A 14 -7.31 -20.09 2.18
N VAL A 15 -7.28 -19.43 1.02
CA VAL A 15 -6.10 -19.33 0.16
C VAL A 15 -4.94 -18.68 0.91
N VAL A 16 -5.15 -17.51 1.53
CA VAL A 16 -4.09 -16.81 2.25
C VAL A 16 -3.58 -17.62 3.44
N ARG A 17 -4.48 -18.31 4.16
CA ARG A 17 -4.10 -19.17 5.28
C ARG A 17 -3.17 -20.29 4.83
N ALA A 18 -3.48 -20.97 3.73
CA ALA A 18 -2.63 -22.02 3.17
C ALA A 18 -1.23 -21.49 2.80
N VAL A 19 -1.15 -20.26 2.27
CA VAL A 19 0.13 -19.61 1.98
C VAL A 19 0.89 -19.27 3.28
N SER A 20 0.23 -18.72 4.29
CA SER A 20 0.86 -18.38 5.58
C SER A 20 1.41 -19.58 6.35
N GLN A 21 0.82 -20.77 6.15
CA GLN A 21 1.32 -22.02 6.72
C GLN A 21 2.64 -22.47 6.08
N ARG A 22 2.89 -22.07 4.84
CA ARG A 22 4.10 -22.40 4.07
C ARG A 22 5.18 -21.33 4.19
N ASP A 23 4.79 -20.07 4.35
CA ASP A 23 5.70 -18.93 4.51
C ASP A 23 5.34 -18.11 5.76
N GLY A 24 6.13 -18.32 6.83
CA GLY A 24 5.94 -17.64 8.12
C GLY A 24 6.16 -16.13 8.10
N ARG A 25 6.62 -15.55 6.97
CA ARG A 25 6.69 -14.09 6.78
C ARG A 25 5.32 -13.49 6.43
N ILE A 26 4.33 -14.33 6.11
CA ILE A 26 2.97 -13.92 5.76
C ILE A 26 2.07 -14.14 6.98
N ARG A 27 1.37 -13.08 7.38
CA ARG A 27 0.40 -13.09 8.49
C ARG A 27 -0.97 -12.72 7.94
N LEU A 28 -1.98 -13.56 8.19
CA LEU A 28 -3.39 -13.26 7.91
C LEU A 28 -4.05 -12.67 9.16
N LEU A 29 -4.77 -11.57 9.00
CA LEU A 29 -5.69 -11.03 10.00
C LEU A 29 -7.06 -10.87 9.35
N GLN A 30 -8.11 -11.42 9.97
CA GLN A 30 -9.46 -11.36 9.44
C GLN A 30 -10.30 -10.39 10.26
N MET A 31 -11.02 -9.51 9.56
CA MET A 31 -11.89 -8.54 10.18
C MET A 31 -13.29 -9.14 10.43
N PRO A 32 -13.95 -8.76 11.54
CA PRO A 32 -15.26 -9.30 11.89
C PRO A 32 -16.38 -8.82 10.95
N CYS A 33 -16.18 -7.71 10.25
CA CYS A 33 -17.10 -7.15 9.27
C CYS A 33 -16.35 -6.32 8.22
N ASN A 34 -16.99 -6.09 7.08
CA ASN A 34 -16.43 -5.24 6.02
C ASN A 34 -16.44 -3.76 6.44
N ALA A 35 -15.26 -3.16 6.60
CA ALA A 35 -15.12 -1.75 6.97
C ALA A 35 -14.48 -0.91 5.84
N GLY A 36 -13.97 -1.54 4.79
CA GLY A 36 -13.39 -0.90 3.62
C GLY A 36 -11.85 -0.87 3.64
N THR A 37 -11.28 -0.71 2.45
CA THR A 37 -9.84 -0.81 2.17
C THR A 37 -8.96 0.04 3.09
N PHE A 38 -9.35 1.28 3.39
CA PHE A 38 -8.51 2.17 4.18
C PHE A 38 -8.52 1.84 5.68
N VAL A 39 -9.64 1.32 6.19
CA VAL A 39 -9.68 0.76 7.55
C VAL A 39 -8.78 -0.48 7.62
N ALA A 40 -8.84 -1.35 6.61
CA ALA A 40 -7.95 -2.50 6.52
C ALA A 40 -6.46 -2.10 6.44
N LYS A 41 -6.10 -1.12 5.58
CA LYS A 41 -4.74 -0.55 5.49
C LYS A 41 -4.27 0.00 6.85
N ASN A 42 -5.14 0.70 7.58
CA ASN A 42 -4.84 1.23 8.91
C ASN A 42 -4.57 0.12 9.94
N ILE A 43 -5.42 -0.93 10.00
CA ILE A 43 -5.21 -2.09 10.88
C ILE A 43 -3.87 -2.76 10.56
N GLY A 44 -3.58 -3.01 9.28
CA GLY A 44 -2.32 -3.60 8.86
C GLY A 44 -1.11 -2.75 9.23
N ALA A 45 -1.21 -1.42 9.11
CA ALA A 45 -0.15 -0.50 9.46
C ALA A 45 0.12 -0.40 10.98
N LEU A 46 -0.92 -0.56 11.81
CA LEU A 46 -0.79 -0.64 13.27
C LEU A 46 -0.15 -1.96 13.72
N GLU A 47 -0.41 -3.05 13.00
CA GLU A 47 0.16 -4.38 13.25
C GLU A 47 1.57 -4.58 12.67
N ALA A 48 2.00 -3.66 11.80
CA ALA A 48 3.30 -3.69 11.15
C ALA A 48 4.43 -3.34 12.13
N ARG A 49 5.50 -4.13 12.09
CA ARG A 49 6.68 -3.97 12.96
C ARG A 49 7.89 -3.37 12.26
N GLY A 50 7.84 -3.27 10.92
CA GLY A 50 8.93 -2.72 10.13
C GLY A 50 9.13 -1.22 10.37
N GLU A 51 10.33 -0.74 10.06
CA GLU A 51 10.64 0.70 10.00
C GLU A 51 9.87 1.38 8.86
N PHE A 52 9.76 0.69 7.73
CA PHE A 52 9.05 1.15 6.55
C PHE A 52 7.73 0.39 6.36
N ILE A 53 6.68 1.10 5.97
CA ILE A 53 5.39 0.54 5.58
C ILE A 53 5.13 0.89 4.11
N THR A 54 4.55 -0.05 3.38
CA THR A 54 3.85 0.21 2.12
C THR A 54 2.61 -0.66 2.00
N CYS A 55 1.74 -0.33 1.05
CA CYS A 55 0.56 -1.09 0.70
C CYS A 55 0.71 -1.74 -0.68
N HIS A 56 -0.08 -2.80 -0.87
CA HIS A 56 -0.22 -3.51 -2.12
C HIS A 56 -1.66 -3.99 -2.20
N ASP A 57 -2.41 -3.49 -3.18
CA ASP A 57 -3.81 -3.85 -3.36
C ASP A 57 -3.89 -5.30 -3.90
N SER A 58 -4.94 -6.05 -3.51
CA SER A 58 -5.01 -7.51 -3.71
C SER A 58 -5.19 -7.94 -5.17
N ASP A 59 -5.65 -7.02 -6.01
CA ASP A 59 -5.90 -7.18 -7.44
C ASP A 59 -4.74 -6.65 -8.30
N ASP A 60 -3.65 -6.16 -7.68
CA ASP A 60 -2.50 -5.61 -8.38
C ASP A 60 -1.31 -6.58 -8.43
N TRP A 61 -0.44 -6.38 -9.43
CA TRP A 61 0.91 -6.96 -9.47
C TRP A 61 1.96 -5.87 -9.26
N SER A 62 3.01 -6.21 -8.51
CA SER A 62 4.19 -5.34 -8.34
C SER A 62 5.35 -5.85 -9.17
N HIS A 63 6.09 -4.92 -9.80
CA HIS A 63 7.38 -5.26 -10.38
C HIS A 63 8.32 -5.83 -9.29
N PRO A 64 9.10 -6.90 -9.55
CA PRO A 64 9.93 -7.55 -8.51
C PRO A 64 10.89 -6.59 -7.79
N LEU A 65 11.38 -5.56 -8.49
CA LEU A 65 12.28 -4.55 -7.94
C LEU A 65 11.57 -3.36 -7.26
N ARG A 66 10.23 -3.33 -7.19
CA ARG A 66 9.48 -2.16 -6.66
C ARG A 66 9.97 -1.79 -5.26
N LEU A 67 10.00 -2.74 -4.33
CA LEU A 67 10.36 -2.47 -2.94
C LEU A 67 11.82 -2.02 -2.81
N GLU A 68 12.74 -2.68 -3.54
CA GLU A 68 14.16 -2.32 -3.55
C GLU A 68 14.37 -0.87 -4.03
N LEU A 69 13.77 -0.53 -5.17
CA LEU A 69 13.90 0.80 -5.76
C LEU A 69 13.21 1.89 -4.90
N GLN A 70 12.11 1.57 -4.24
CA GLN A 70 11.44 2.51 -3.34
C GLN A 70 12.21 2.73 -2.04
N VAL A 71 12.84 1.70 -1.46
CA VAL A 71 13.51 1.79 -0.16
C VAL A 71 14.92 2.38 -0.28
N LYS A 72 15.63 2.12 -1.38
CA LYS A 72 17.00 2.60 -1.62
C LYS A 72 17.20 4.11 -1.32
N PRO A 73 16.40 5.04 -1.87
CA PRO A 73 16.55 6.46 -1.54
C PRO A 73 16.17 6.79 -0.09
N LEU A 74 15.25 6.06 0.56
CA LEU A 74 14.94 6.27 1.97
C LEU A 74 16.12 5.91 2.87
N LEU A 75 16.84 4.83 2.54
CA LEU A 75 18.03 4.40 3.26
C LEU A 75 19.19 5.39 3.05
N ALA A 76 19.37 5.90 1.84
CA ALA A 76 20.43 6.85 1.52
C ALA A 76 20.19 8.26 2.10
N HIS A 77 18.93 8.64 2.34
CA HIS A 77 18.58 9.98 2.81
C HIS A 77 17.69 9.90 4.06
N PRO A 78 18.26 10.00 5.28
CA PRO A 78 17.50 9.88 6.54
C PRO A 78 16.34 10.88 6.69
N HIS A 79 16.43 12.05 6.06
CA HIS A 79 15.37 13.07 6.05
C HIS A 79 14.28 12.84 5.00
N LEU A 80 14.45 11.88 4.09
CA LEU A 80 13.41 11.49 3.15
C LEU A 80 12.37 10.63 3.88
N VAL A 81 11.11 11.07 3.83
CA VAL A 81 10.02 10.47 4.62
C VAL A 81 9.31 9.35 3.87
N ALA A 82 9.06 9.55 2.58
CA ALA A 82 8.28 8.63 1.76
C ALA A 82 8.74 8.64 0.30
N THR A 83 8.53 7.53 -0.38
CA THR A 83 8.63 7.38 -1.84
C THR A 83 7.36 6.76 -2.40
N THR A 84 7.11 6.97 -3.69
CA THR A 84 6.00 6.35 -4.43
C THR A 84 6.53 5.72 -5.71
N SER A 85 5.77 4.81 -6.30
CA SER A 85 6.04 4.26 -7.62
C SER A 85 5.12 4.89 -8.67
N GLN A 86 5.42 4.58 -9.93
CA GLN A 86 4.44 4.69 -11.00
C GLN A 86 3.71 3.35 -11.19
N TRP A 87 2.60 3.38 -11.91
CA TRP A 87 1.85 2.21 -12.33
C TRP A 87 1.40 2.35 -13.78
N VAL A 88 1.09 1.21 -14.40
CA VAL A 88 0.47 1.07 -15.72
C VAL A 88 -0.77 0.20 -15.56
N ARG A 89 -1.80 0.40 -16.41
CA ARG A 89 -2.95 -0.52 -16.44
C ARG A 89 -2.60 -1.71 -17.32
N ILE A 90 -2.97 -2.89 -16.86
CA ILE A 90 -2.91 -4.15 -17.58
C ILE A 90 -4.32 -4.75 -17.61
N GLN A 91 -4.68 -5.39 -18.72
CA GLN A 91 -5.88 -6.20 -18.83
C GLN A 91 -5.58 -7.66 -18.46
N ASP A 92 -6.62 -8.47 -18.27
CA ASP A 92 -6.48 -9.89 -17.91
C ASP A 92 -5.73 -10.70 -18.99
N ASP A 93 -5.72 -10.22 -20.24
CA ASP A 93 -4.97 -10.80 -21.36
C ASP A 93 -3.49 -10.37 -21.40
N GLY A 94 -3.05 -9.56 -20.43
CA GLY A 94 -1.69 -9.05 -20.32
C GLY A 94 -1.40 -7.80 -21.15
N VAL A 95 -2.38 -7.26 -21.89
CA VAL A 95 -2.19 -6.07 -22.73
C VAL A 95 -2.23 -4.81 -21.87
N PHE A 96 -1.18 -4.01 -21.95
CA PHE A 96 -1.14 -2.69 -21.32
C PHE A 96 -2.02 -1.69 -22.05
N TYR A 97 -2.72 -0.83 -21.30
CA TYR A 97 -3.54 0.23 -21.90
C TYR A 97 -3.53 1.53 -21.08
N ALA A 98 -3.98 2.61 -21.72
CA ALA A 98 -4.26 3.88 -21.07
C ALA A 98 -5.54 4.49 -21.66
N ARG A 99 -6.26 5.28 -20.86
CA ARG A 99 -7.35 6.10 -21.40
C ARG A 99 -6.75 7.27 -22.21
N PRO A 100 -7.39 7.76 -23.28
CA PRO A 100 -6.82 8.80 -24.16
C PRO A 100 -6.35 10.09 -23.46
N VAL A 101 -6.91 10.40 -22.29
CA VAL A 101 -6.59 11.60 -21.49
C VAL A 101 -5.41 11.41 -20.52
N HIS A 102 -4.76 10.25 -20.55
CA HIS A 102 -3.75 9.86 -19.57
C HIS A 102 -2.52 9.23 -20.22
N PRO A 103 -1.30 9.51 -19.72
CA PRO A 103 -0.12 8.76 -20.14
C PRO A 103 -0.21 7.30 -19.65
N LEU A 104 0.56 6.42 -20.30
CA LEU A 104 0.62 5.00 -19.96
C LEU A 104 1.03 4.77 -18.51
N ALA A 105 2.14 5.38 -18.10
CA ALA A 105 2.64 5.35 -16.74
C ALA A 105 2.14 6.58 -15.97
N ARG A 106 1.60 6.37 -14.77
CA ARG A 106 1.10 7.42 -13.88
C ARG A 106 1.59 7.23 -12.47
N LEU A 107 1.57 8.29 -11.67
CA LEU A 107 1.79 8.20 -10.23
C LEU A 107 0.82 7.17 -9.62
N ASN A 108 1.34 6.27 -8.79
CA ASN A 108 0.52 5.33 -8.01
C ASN A 108 0.29 5.89 -6.59
N PRO A 109 -0.90 6.46 -6.29
CA PRO A 109 -1.18 6.98 -4.96
C PRO A 109 -1.31 5.87 -3.90
N ALA A 110 -1.60 4.62 -4.28
CA ALA A 110 -1.69 3.47 -3.39
C ALA A 110 -0.34 2.84 -3.04
N SER A 111 0.76 3.35 -3.62
CA SER A 111 2.09 2.78 -3.49
C SER A 111 3.04 3.38 -2.43
N PRO A 112 2.65 4.29 -1.51
CA PRO A 112 3.64 4.99 -0.71
C PRO A 112 4.43 3.98 0.13
N LEU A 113 5.75 4.09 0.09
CA LEU A 113 6.66 3.44 1.04
C LEU A 113 7.18 4.55 1.96
N PHE A 114 6.92 4.45 3.26
CA PHE A 114 7.19 5.55 4.19
C PHE A 114 7.73 5.09 5.55
N ARG A 115 8.42 6.00 6.24
CA ARG A 115 8.90 5.82 7.61
C ARG A 115 7.72 5.78 8.59
N ARG A 116 7.42 4.59 9.13
CA ARG A 116 6.22 4.30 9.92
C ARG A 116 6.01 5.27 11.06
N GLN A 117 6.97 5.35 11.99
CA GLN A 117 6.83 6.15 13.21
C GLN A 117 6.70 7.64 12.90
N LEU A 118 7.49 8.14 11.96
CA LEU A 118 7.45 9.56 11.58
C LEU A 118 6.09 9.95 10.99
N VAL A 119 5.55 9.14 10.07
CA VAL A 119 4.23 9.40 9.48
C VAL A 119 3.12 9.25 10.52
N GLN A 120 3.13 8.19 11.32
CA GLN A 120 2.11 7.96 12.36
C GLN A 120 2.05 9.11 13.37
N ASN A 121 3.19 9.64 13.80
CA ASN A 121 3.25 10.68 14.85
C ASN A 121 2.91 12.09 14.34
N HIS A 122 3.18 12.40 13.07
CA HIS A 122 3.08 13.78 12.57
C HIS A 122 2.00 14.00 11.52
N ALA A 123 1.64 12.98 10.74
CA ALA A 123 0.63 13.08 9.71
C ALA A 123 -0.62 12.25 10.01
N GLY A 124 -0.49 11.14 10.75
CA GLY A 124 -1.53 10.10 10.86
C GLY A 124 -1.52 9.16 9.66
N LEU A 125 -2.31 8.09 9.71
CA LEU A 125 -2.45 7.10 8.64
C LEU A 125 -3.54 7.51 7.63
N TRP A 126 -4.14 6.57 6.89
CA TRP A 126 -5.17 6.87 5.89
C TRP A 126 -6.47 7.33 6.54
N ASP A 127 -7.20 8.21 5.85
CA ASP A 127 -8.59 8.53 6.19
C ASP A 127 -9.48 7.28 5.98
N GLY A 128 -10.41 7.02 6.91
CA GLY A 128 -11.28 5.84 6.95
C GLY A 128 -12.46 5.88 5.97
N VAL A 129 -12.40 6.72 4.93
CA VAL A 129 -13.42 6.82 3.88
C VAL A 129 -13.44 5.57 2.99
N ARG A 130 -14.39 5.48 2.05
CA ARG A 130 -14.50 4.32 1.14
C ARG A 130 -13.61 4.43 -0.09
N THR A 131 -13.35 5.63 -0.58
CA THR A 131 -12.57 5.88 -1.80
C THR A 131 -11.73 7.15 -1.66
N GLY A 132 -10.63 7.23 -2.40
CA GLY A 132 -9.84 8.47 -2.53
C GLY A 132 -8.82 8.76 -1.43
N ALA A 133 -8.80 8.01 -0.32
CA ALA A 133 -7.87 8.29 0.78
C ALA A 133 -6.39 8.10 0.42
N ASP A 134 -6.05 7.30 -0.60
CA ASP A 134 -4.67 7.21 -1.10
C ASP A 134 -4.19 8.54 -1.71
N SER A 135 -5.06 9.21 -2.48
CA SER A 135 -4.75 10.51 -3.07
C SER A 135 -4.65 11.60 -2.00
N GLU A 136 -5.57 11.58 -1.04
CA GLU A 136 -5.53 12.46 0.14
C GLU A 136 -4.23 12.25 0.92
N PHE A 137 -3.91 11.00 1.26
CA PHE A 137 -2.74 10.66 2.06
C PHE A 137 -1.45 11.13 1.38
N HIS A 138 -1.32 10.89 0.08
CA HIS A 138 -0.19 11.39 -0.69
C HIS A 138 -0.09 12.93 -0.71
N ALA A 139 -1.22 13.64 -0.83
CA ALA A 139 -1.24 15.10 -0.74
C ALA A 139 -0.86 15.60 0.66
N ARG A 140 -1.39 14.96 1.71
CA ARG A 140 -1.08 15.29 3.11
C ARG A 140 0.38 15.05 3.46
N LEU A 141 0.98 13.95 3.01
CA LEU A 141 2.42 13.71 3.20
C LEU A 141 3.26 14.86 2.60
N LYS A 142 2.87 15.40 1.45
CA LYS A 142 3.55 16.56 0.85
C LYS A 142 3.34 17.85 1.66
N LEU A 143 2.15 18.08 2.19
CA LEU A 143 1.87 19.27 3.01
C LEU A 143 2.62 19.25 4.35
N VAL A 144 2.72 18.07 4.97
CA VAL A 144 3.35 17.90 6.29
C VAL A 144 4.88 17.84 6.18
N PHE A 145 5.42 17.12 5.20
CA PHE A 145 6.85 16.83 5.09
C PHE A 145 7.55 17.44 3.87
N GLY A 146 6.79 18.00 2.93
CA GLY A 146 7.36 18.70 1.77
C GLY A 146 8.07 19.97 2.20
N ARG A 147 9.07 20.38 1.41
CA ARG A 147 9.72 21.68 1.60
C ARG A 147 8.70 22.79 1.30
N ARG A 148 8.63 23.77 2.20
CA ARG A 148 7.99 25.06 1.91
C ARG A 148 8.86 25.87 0.96
#